data_AF-A0A1D2MW16-F1
#
_entry.id   AF-A0A1D2MW16-F1
#
_cell.length_a   1.000
_cell.length_b   1.000
_cell.length_c   1.000
_cell.angle_alpha   90.00
_cell.angle_beta   90.00
_cell.angle_gamma   90.00
#
_symmetry.space_group_name_H-M   'P 1'
#
loop_
_entity.id
_entity.type
_entity.pdbx_description
1 polymer ?
#
loop_
_entity_poly.entity_id
_entity_poly.type
_entity_poly.pdbx_seq_one_letter_code
_entity_poly.pdbx_strand_id
1 'polypeptide(L)'
;MNAEGGISLKEKILQELVVPEGTFLHLASKLGLQDVVRALLTAGANPVVENRQGENAYEMATSETIQQVYVEELLRAAAKSDIARIDQLIKAGVDPNSWDCDEKKNTVLHWAVSFGNAQTVKYLIGPESPLFPKENSLRTPSVNGHHPNVTPESVEYIPLHPGFNACLEGVIRGLEWKAPIHPIVTDTNLSLLWPQPKSLHQLEGLHFRPEKILHLSVIKSAESVHRILDIFSTHKDVFETLGFDVTAQQVENSISHDSNQSSCILSSQIQCCVNPDILSLPNSYRLHITSQKVRITAADLCGLNYAISTFLQLLTIYSKEEPAGIPPLIINDSPSLKHRAVFIDVTQERIPTIESLFEIIKTLGLLKINYLHLHMRLDKNGPPLSYTKGEIVAIDRNCQDACITLVPAIDIPFGISATEYFQFIKPCYMEFLPVSEVDSIVMMCFNALKTHITNPSILNTVPTNVVLVEYGFQADYHFGALF
;
A
#
# COMPACT_ATOMS: atom_id res chain seq x y z
N MET A 1 -16.25 5.68 -67.42
CA MET A 1 -15.61 4.36 -67.35
C MET A 1 -15.18 4.16 -65.91
N ASN A 2 -15.83 3.22 -65.23
CA ASN A 2 -15.63 2.92 -63.81
C ASN A 2 -14.25 2.29 -63.61
N ALA A 3 -13.45 2.85 -62.70
CA ALA A 3 -12.31 2.15 -62.12
C ALA A 3 -12.80 1.51 -60.82
N GLU A 4 -13.16 0.24 -60.90
CA GLU A 4 -13.44 -0.59 -59.74
C GLU A 4 -12.17 -0.70 -58.87
N GLY A 5 -12.25 -0.19 -57.64
CA GLY A 5 -11.20 -0.34 -56.64
C GLY A 5 -11.08 -1.80 -56.21
N GLY A 6 -10.12 -2.52 -56.80
CA GLY A 6 -9.79 -3.88 -56.40
C GLY A 6 -9.17 -3.90 -55.00
N ILE A 7 -9.79 -4.64 -54.09
CA ILE A 7 -9.25 -4.98 -52.75
C ILE A 7 -7.84 -5.56 -52.94
N SER A 8 -6.85 -5.06 -52.20
CA SER A 8 -5.46 -5.51 -52.30
C SER A 8 -5.37 -7.00 -51.97
N LEU A 9 -4.56 -7.78 -52.72
CA LEU A 9 -4.32 -9.20 -52.44
C LEU A 9 -3.91 -9.44 -50.96
N LYS A 10 -3.21 -8.47 -50.36
CA LYS A 10 -2.84 -8.47 -48.95
C LYS A 10 -4.06 -8.41 -48.02
N GLU A 11 -5.04 -7.58 -48.32
CA GLU A 11 -6.27 -7.45 -47.51
C GLU A 11 -7.11 -8.72 -47.59
N LYS A 12 -7.18 -9.34 -48.77
CA LYS A 12 -7.85 -10.65 -48.96
C LYS A 12 -7.23 -11.73 -48.09
N ILE A 13 -5.90 -11.82 -48.07
CA ILE A 13 -5.17 -12.82 -47.26
C ILE A 13 -5.39 -12.59 -45.75
N LEU A 14 -5.49 -11.33 -45.30
CA LEU A 14 -5.57 -11.01 -43.87
C LEU A 14 -6.99 -11.11 -43.30
N GLN A 15 -8.03 -10.97 -44.11
CA GLN A 15 -9.39 -10.76 -43.62
C GLN A 15 -10.45 -11.71 -44.24
N GLU A 16 -10.23 -12.27 -45.42
CA GLU A 16 -11.23 -13.13 -46.07
C GLU A 16 -11.15 -14.59 -45.58
N LEU A 17 -12.31 -15.28 -45.58
CA LEU A 17 -12.43 -16.71 -45.29
C LEU A 17 -12.01 -17.52 -46.52
N VAL A 18 -10.70 -17.57 -46.77
CA VAL A 18 -10.11 -18.19 -47.97
C VAL A 18 -9.97 -19.71 -47.83
N VAL A 19 -9.85 -20.23 -46.59
CA VAL A 19 -9.63 -21.66 -46.31
C VAL A 19 -10.83 -22.30 -45.59
N PRO A 20 -11.01 -23.63 -45.64
CA PRO A 20 -12.14 -24.31 -44.99
C PRO A 20 -12.27 -24.02 -43.49
N GLU A 21 -11.14 -23.83 -42.81
CA GLU A 21 -11.02 -23.49 -41.39
C GLU A 21 -11.25 -22.00 -41.09
N GLY A 22 -11.39 -21.14 -42.11
CA GLY A 22 -11.63 -19.70 -41.96
C GLY A 22 -10.58 -18.84 -42.66
N THR A 23 -9.98 -17.90 -41.93
CA THR A 23 -8.87 -17.06 -42.43
C THR A 23 -7.53 -17.80 -42.34
N PHE A 24 -6.47 -17.27 -42.97
CA PHE A 24 -5.12 -17.82 -42.80
C PHE A 24 -4.65 -17.83 -41.34
N LEU A 25 -5.15 -16.90 -40.51
CA LEU A 25 -4.85 -16.87 -39.08
C LEU A 25 -5.47 -18.07 -38.35
N HIS A 26 -6.70 -18.47 -38.69
CA HIS A 26 -7.35 -19.66 -38.12
C HIS A 26 -6.55 -20.93 -38.41
N LEU A 27 -6.12 -21.10 -39.67
CA LEU A 27 -5.34 -22.26 -40.08
C LEU A 27 -3.97 -22.29 -39.39
N ALA A 28 -3.28 -21.15 -39.33
CA ALA A 28 -1.98 -21.06 -38.66
C ALA A 28 -2.07 -21.37 -37.15
N SER A 29 -3.13 -20.89 -36.48
CA SER A 29 -3.36 -21.13 -35.06
C SER A 29 -3.74 -22.58 -34.77
N LYS A 30 -4.60 -23.18 -35.60
CA LYS A 30 -4.96 -24.60 -35.51
C LYS A 30 -3.77 -25.54 -35.74
N LEU A 31 -2.90 -25.20 -36.70
CA LEU A 31 -1.72 -26.02 -37.05
C LEU A 31 -0.53 -25.79 -36.12
N GLY A 32 -0.61 -24.85 -35.18
CA GLY A 32 0.49 -24.56 -34.25
C GLY A 32 1.69 -23.87 -34.90
N LEU A 33 1.49 -23.13 -36.00
CA LEU A 33 2.57 -22.47 -36.73
C LEU A 33 2.92 -21.11 -36.10
N GLN A 34 3.66 -21.14 -34.99
CA GLN A 34 3.96 -19.97 -34.16
C GLN A 34 4.46 -18.74 -34.95
N ASP A 35 5.46 -18.92 -35.81
CA ASP A 35 6.05 -17.83 -36.60
C ASP A 35 5.07 -17.24 -37.62
N VAL A 36 4.21 -18.08 -38.19
CA VAL A 36 3.19 -17.66 -39.17
C VAL A 36 2.09 -16.88 -38.47
N VAL A 37 1.62 -17.34 -37.30
CA VAL A 37 0.66 -16.61 -36.46
C VAL A 37 1.21 -15.22 -36.11
N ARG A 38 2.47 -15.16 -35.65
CA ARG A 38 3.15 -13.90 -35.33
C ARG A 38 3.24 -12.97 -36.54
N ALA A 39 3.61 -13.49 -37.71
CA ALA A 39 3.73 -12.71 -38.94
C ALA A 39 2.37 -12.16 -39.39
N LEU A 40 1.30 -12.97 -39.33
CA LEU A 40 -0.05 -12.57 -39.69
C LEU A 40 -0.62 -11.51 -38.73
N LEU A 41 -0.43 -11.68 -37.42
CA LEU A 41 -0.83 -10.68 -36.42
C LEU A 41 -0.09 -9.36 -36.62
N THR A 42 1.23 -9.40 -36.83
CA THR A 42 2.05 -8.21 -37.10
C THR A 42 1.63 -7.50 -38.40
N ALA A 43 1.14 -8.26 -39.39
CA ALA A 43 0.66 -7.73 -40.65
C ALA A 43 -0.76 -7.13 -40.58
N GLY A 44 -1.44 -7.22 -39.43
CA GLY A 44 -2.75 -6.65 -39.18
C GLY A 44 -3.93 -7.61 -39.37
N ALA A 45 -3.70 -8.93 -39.31
CA ALA A 45 -4.80 -9.90 -39.33
C ALA A 45 -5.72 -9.68 -38.11
N ASN A 46 -7.03 -9.68 -38.34
CA ASN A 46 -8.03 -9.45 -37.30
C ASN A 46 -8.39 -10.77 -36.59
N PRO A 47 -8.09 -10.93 -35.29
CA PRO A 47 -8.34 -12.16 -34.56
C PRO A 47 -9.82 -12.39 -34.21
N VAL A 48 -10.68 -11.36 -34.31
CA VAL A 48 -12.11 -11.41 -33.98
C VAL A 48 -12.96 -12.06 -35.08
N VAL A 49 -12.41 -12.20 -36.30
CA VAL A 49 -13.15 -12.80 -37.42
C VAL A 49 -13.49 -14.25 -37.05
N GLU A 50 -14.77 -14.61 -37.18
CA GLU A 50 -15.26 -15.96 -36.92
C GLU A 50 -15.20 -16.81 -38.21
N ASN A 51 -14.86 -18.09 -38.06
CA ASN A 51 -14.97 -19.08 -39.13
C ASN A 51 -16.43 -19.52 -39.36
N ARG A 52 -16.65 -20.49 -40.26
CA ARG A 52 -18.02 -20.99 -40.56
C ARG A 52 -18.66 -21.74 -39.40
N GLN A 53 -17.87 -22.10 -38.39
CA GLN A 53 -18.28 -22.80 -37.17
C GLN A 53 -18.54 -21.82 -36.02
N GLY A 54 -18.32 -20.51 -36.23
CA GLY A 54 -18.49 -19.47 -35.21
C GLY A 54 -17.32 -19.36 -34.23
N GLU A 55 -16.19 -20.02 -34.51
CA GLU A 55 -14.97 -19.95 -33.69
C GLU A 55 -14.04 -18.87 -34.25
N ASN A 56 -13.41 -18.12 -33.37
CA ASN A 56 -12.38 -17.15 -33.75
C ASN A 56 -10.98 -17.78 -33.77
N ALA A 57 -9.99 -17.08 -34.34
CA ALA A 57 -8.66 -17.65 -34.52
C ALA A 57 -7.90 -17.96 -33.21
N TYR A 58 -8.22 -17.25 -32.11
CA TYR A 58 -7.64 -17.52 -30.79
C TYR A 58 -8.26 -18.76 -30.15
N GLU A 59 -9.57 -18.96 -30.30
CA GLU A 59 -10.28 -20.17 -29.83
C GLU A 59 -9.80 -21.44 -30.52
N MET A 60 -9.35 -21.33 -31.79
CA MET A 60 -8.72 -22.45 -32.50
C MET A 60 -7.30 -22.79 -32.01
N ALA A 61 -6.68 -21.97 -31.16
CA ALA A 61 -5.33 -22.19 -30.64
C ALA A 61 -5.35 -23.21 -29.49
N THR A 62 -5.07 -24.47 -29.80
CA THR A 62 -5.08 -25.56 -28.81
C THR A 62 -3.81 -25.66 -27.97
N SER A 63 -2.76 -24.91 -28.30
CA SER A 63 -1.47 -24.92 -27.60
C SER A 63 -1.25 -23.61 -26.85
N GLU A 64 -0.82 -23.72 -25.58
CA GLU A 64 -0.40 -22.58 -24.75
C GLU A 64 0.67 -21.72 -25.44
N THR A 65 1.58 -22.36 -26.21
CA THR A 65 2.62 -21.65 -26.96
C THR A 65 2.07 -20.71 -28.03
N ILE A 66 0.93 -21.04 -28.61
CA ILE A 66 0.25 -20.21 -29.61
C ILE A 66 -0.57 -19.12 -28.93
N GLN A 67 -1.26 -19.44 -27.83
CA GLN A 67 -1.97 -18.46 -27.02
C GLN A 67 -1.01 -17.36 -26.53
N GLN A 68 0.22 -17.72 -26.15
CA GLN A 68 1.25 -16.76 -25.77
C GLN A 68 1.62 -15.78 -26.90
N VAL A 69 1.54 -16.18 -28.18
CA VAL A 69 1.79 -15.27 -29.31
C VAL A 69 0.74 -14.14 -29.36
N TYR A 70 -0.51 -14.45 -29.01
CA TYR A 70 -1.58 -13.45 -28.92
C TYR A 70 -1.40 -12.53 -27.71
N VAL A 71 -0.97 -13.07 -26.57
CA VAL A 71 -0.60 -12.28 -25.38
C VAL A 71 0.55 -11.34 -25.70
N GLU A 72 1.61 -11.81 -26.36
CA GLU A 72 2.73 -10.96 -26.77
C GLU A 72 2.31 -9.83 -27.72
N GLU A 73 1.39 -10.10 -28.65
CA GLU A 73 0.84 -9.07 -29.53
C GLU A 73 0.00 -8.04 -28.76
N LEU A 74 -0.75 -8.47 -27.75
CA LEU A 74 -1.51 -7.59 -26.86
C LEU A 74 -0.58 -6.67 -26.07
N LEU A 75 0.51 -7.21 -25.51
CA LEU A 75 1.54 -6.44 -24.81
C LEU A 75 2.24 -5.43 -25.74
N ARG A 76 2.53 -5.83 -26.99
CA ARG A 76 3.10 -4.92 -28.01
C ARG A 76 2.13 -3.80 -28.39
N ALA A 77 0.84 -4.10 -28.52
CA ALA A 77 -0.19 -3.10 -28.79
C ALA A 77 -0.28 -2.09 -27.64
N ALA A 78 -0.16 -2.56 -26.39
CA ALA A 78 -0.11 -1.71 -25.21
C ALA A 78 1.12 -0.80 -25.17
N ALA A 79 2.30 -1.28 -25.60
CA ALA A 79 3.51 -0.45 -25.74
C ALA A 79 3.41 0.61 -26.85
N LYS A 80 2.63 0.35 -27.90
CA LYS A 80 2.42 1.30 -29.02
C LYS A 80 1.25 2.26 -28.81
N SER A 81 0.50 2.10 -27.72
CA SER A 81 -0.77 2.77 -27.46
C SER A 81 -1.84 2.54 -28.53
N ASP A 82 -1.86 1.36 -29.16
CA ASP A 82 -2.84 0.98 -30.18
C ASP A 82 -4.11 0.41 -29.53
N ILE A 83 -5.01 1.31 -29.11
CA ILE A 83 -6.23 0.95 -28.38
C ILE A 83 -7.16 0.08 -29.25
N ALA A 84 -7.22 0.34 -30.56
CA ALA A 84 -8.06 -0.44 -31.47
C ALA A 84 -7.59 -1.90 -31.55
N ARG A 85 -6.27 -2.11 -31.55
CA ARG A 85 -5.69 -3.46 -31.56
C ARG A 85 -5.87 -4.18 -30.23
N ILE A 86 -5.75 -3.47 -29.11
CA ILE A 86 -6.02 -4.00 -27.76
C ILE A 86 -7.46 -4.48 -27.66
N ASP A 87 -8.42 -3.66 -28.09
CA ASP A 87 -9.85 -3.99 -28.10
C ASP A 87 -10.15 -5.23 -28.96
N GLN A 88 -9.53 -5.36 -30.13
CA GLN A 88 -9.66 -6.55 -30.98
C GLN A 88 -9.17 -7.84 -30.30
N LEU A 89 -8.01 -7.80 -29.65
CA LEU A 89 -7.42 -8.98 -29.02
C LEU A 89 -8.23 -9.43 -27.79
N ILE A 90 -8.70 -8.48 -26.99
CA ILE A 90 -9.56 -8.76 -25.84
C ILE A 90 -10.91 -9.33 -26.31
N LYS A 91 -11.52 -8.75 -27.35
CA LYS A 91 -12.77 -9.28 -27.93
C LYS A 91 -12.62 -10.68 -28.53
N ALA A 92 -11.44 -11.05 -29.00
CA ALA A 92 -11.12 -12.40 -29.44
C ALA A 92 -10.97 -13.39 -28.27
N GLY A 93 -11.00 -12.93 -27.01
CA GLY A 93 -10.93 -13.76 -25.81
C GLY A 93 -9.56 -13.83 -25.14
N VAL A 94 -8.59 -13.01 -25.55
CA VAL A 94 -7.28 -12.93 -24.87
C VAL A 94 -7.48 -12.26 -23.51
N ASP A 95 -7.08 -12.94 -22.43
CA ASP A 95 -7.20 -12.41 -21.06
C ASP A 95 -6.33 -11.17 -20.88
N PRO A 96 -6.89 -9.99 -20.56
CA PRO A 96 -6.13 -8.77 -20.36
C PRO A 96 -5.23 -8.79 -19.10
N ASN A 97 -5.42 -9.76 -18.19
CA ASN A 97 -4.52 -10.00 -17.05
C ASN A 97 -3.35 -10.95 -17.38
N SER A 98 -3.24 -11.41 -18.63
CA SER A 98 -2.09 -12.19 -19.10
C SER A 98 -0.79 -11.40 -18.96
N TRP A 99 0.32 -12.12 -18.78
CA TRP A 99 1.63 -11.56 -18.45
C TRP A 99 2.74 -12.02 -19.41
N ASP A 100 3.85 -11.27 -19.41
CA ASP A 100 4.96 -11.42 -20.36
C ASP A 100 5.77 -12.72 -20.18
N CYS A 101 6.34 -12.92 -18.99
CA CYS A 101 7.11 -14.11 -18.64
C CYS A 101 7.01 -14.40 -17.14
N ASP A 102 7.29 -15.64 -16.75
CA ASP A 102 7.16 -16.12 -15.37
C ASP A 102 7.99 -15.31 -14.35
N GLU A 103 9.14 -14.79 -14.79
CA GLU A 103 10.06 -14.05 -13.92
C GLU A 103 9.54 -12.65 -13.56
N LYS A 104 8.93 -11.94 -14.51
CA LYS A 104 8.55 -10.54 -14.34
C LYS A 104 7.05 -10.34 -14.12
N LYS A 105 6.22 -11.24 -14.65
CA LYS A 105 4.76 -11.22 -14.58
C LYS A 105 4.16 -9.85 -14.93
N ASN A 106 4.74 -9.15 -15.91
CA ASN A 106 4.22 -7.84 -16.32
C ASN A 106 2.97 -8.04 -17.18
N THR A 107 1.83 -7.58 -16.65
CA THR A 107 0.55 -7.56 -17.38
C THR A 107 0.50 -6.44 -18.43
N VAL A 108 -0.57 -6.41 -19.21
CA VAL A 108 -0.85 -5.36 -20.21
C VAL A 108 -0.81 -3.96 -19.61
N LEU A 109 -1.31 -3.79 -18.38
CA LEU A 109 -1.25 -2.53 -17.65
C LEU A 109 0.19 -2.12 -17.30
N HIS A 110 1.05 -3.09 -16.94
CA HIS A 110 2.48 -2.86 -16.68
C HIS A 110 3.19 -2.24 -17.88
N TRP A 111 2.93 -2.80 -19.06
CA TRP A 111 3.48 -2.30 -20.31
C TRP A 111 2.94 -0.91 -20.66
N ALA A 112 1.62 -0.71 -20.62
CA ALA A 112 1.02 0.59 -20.91
C ALA A 112 1.61 1.73 -20.06
N VAL A 113 1.85 1.47 -18.77
CA VAL A 113 2.46 2.43 -17.84
C VAL A 113 3.94 2.64 -18.13
N SER A 114 4.71 1.55 -18.31
CA SER A 114 6.16 1.63 -18.54
C SER A 114 6.53 2.41 -19.81
N PHE A 115 5.64 2.41 -20.81
CA PHE A 115 5.83 3.16 -22.05
C PHE A 115 5.17 4.54 -22.04
N GLY A 116 4.57 4.97 -20.91
CA GLY A 116 3.97 6.29 -20.77
C GLY A 116 2.65 6.48 -21.54
N ASN A 117 1.96 5.39 -21.89
CA ASN A 117 0.81 5.41 -22.79
C ASN A 117 -0.49 5.76 -22.06
N ALA A 118 -0.63 7.05 -21.79
CA ALA A 118 -1.70 7.62 -20.98
C ALA A 118 -3.13 7.24 -21.45
N GLN A 119 -3.36 7.24 -22.77
CA GLN A 119 -4.67 6.88 -23.35
C GLN A 119 -4.98 5.38 -23.19
N THR A 120 -3.96 4.53 -23.31
CA THR A 120 -4.11 3.08 -23.11
C THR A 120 -4.35 2.76 -21.64
N VAL A 121 -3.62 3.41 -20.73
CA VAL A 121 -3.88 3.29 -19.28
C VAL A 121 -5.32 3.68 -18.97
N LYS A 122 -5.80 4.84 -19.48
CA LYS A 122 -7.18 5.29 -19.30
C LYS A 122 -8.21 4.30 -19.84
N TYR A 123 -7.97 3.72 -21.01
CA TYR A 123 -8.85 2.70 -21.60
C TYR A 123 -8.88 1.42 -20.74
N LEU A 124 -7.73 0.98 -20.24
CA LEU A 124 -7.60 -0.23 -19.41
C LEU A 124 -8.15 -0.07 -17.99
N ILE A 125 -8.22 1.12 -17.41
CA ILE A 125 -8.70 1.32 -16.02
C ILE A 125 -10.00 2.14 -15.91
N GLY A 126 -10.51 2.64 -17.03
CA GLY A 126 -11.69 3.51 -17.07
C GLY A 126 -13.02 2.79 -16.77
N PRO A 127 -14.13 3.53 -16.72
CA PRO A 127 -15.47 2.98 -16.42
C PRO A 127 -16.02 2.01 -17.48
N GLU A 128 -15.41 1.96 -18.66
CA GLU A 128 -15.67 0.97 -19.73
C GLU A 128 -14.51 -0.02 -19.89
N SER A 129 -13.72 -0.18 -18.83
CA SER A 129 -12.51 -0.99 -18.85
C SER A 129 -12.83 -2.45 -19.16
N PRO A 130 -12.07 -3.08 -20.07
CA PRO A 130 -12.14 -4.53 -20.27
C PRO A 130 -11.58 -5.35 -19.08
N LEU A 131 -10.83 -4.73 -18.16
CA LEU A 131 -10.38 -5.37 -16.90
C LEU A 131 -11.52 -5.48 -15.88
N PHE A 132 -12.56 -4.64 -16.00
CA PHE A 132 -13.69 -4.58 -15.05
C PHE A 132 -15.04 -4.63 -15.81
N PRO A 133 -15.36 -5.73 -16.50
CA PRO A 133 -16.63 -5.84 -17.21
C PRO A 133 -17.81 -5.74 -16.23
N LYS A 134 -18.81 -4.92 -16.56
CA LYS A 134 -20.11 -4.93 -15.86
C LYS A 134 -20.73 -6.31 -16.06
N GLU A 135 -21.26 -6.93 -15.00
CA GLU A 135 -21.73 -8.33 -14.92
C GLU A 135 -22.78 -8.79 -15.97
N ASN A 136 -23.16 -7.98 -16.96
CA ASN A 136 -24.18 -8.31 -17.97
C ASN A 136 -23.67 -8.32 -19.41
N SER A 137 -22.39 -8.56 -19.65
CA SER A 137 -21.88 -8.66 -21.03
C SER A 137 -20.69 -9.61 -21.10
N LEU A 138 -20.94 -10.92 -21.24
CA LEU A 138 -20.22 -11.86 -22.12
C LEU A 138 -20.76 -13.29 -21.89
N ARG A 139 -20.93 -14.00 -23.01
CA ARG A 139 -21.50 -15.36 -23.13
C ARG A 139 -20.75 -16.37 -22.26
N THR A 140 -21.50 -17.31 -21.68
CA THR A 140 -20.98 -18.57 -21.11
C THR A 140 -20.02 -19.27 -22.08
N PRO A 141 -18.72 -19.44 -21.75
CA PRO A 141 -17.84 -20.30 -22.52
C PRO A 141 -18.22 -21.76 -22.27
N SER A 142 -18.29 -22.53 -23.35
CA SER A 142 -18.55 -23.97 -23.32
C SER A 142 -17.43 -24.71 -22.60
N VAL A 143 -17.85 -25.71 -21.83
CA VAL A 143 -17.06 -26.68 -21.06
C VAL A 143 -16.02 -27.38 -21.94
N ASN A 144 -14.74 -27.26 -21.60
CA ASN A 144 -13.73 -28.35 -21.54
C ASN A 144 -12.30 -27.78 -21.41
N GLY A 145 -11.77 -27.78 -20.20
CA GLY A 145 -10.37 -27.46 -19.90
C GLY A 145 -10.17 -27.46 -18.39
N HIS A 146 -9.30 -28.34 -17.89
CA HIS A 146 -9.14 -28.60 -16.46
C HIS A 146 -8.54 -27.37 -15.74
N HIS A 147 -9.36 -26.64 -14.99
CA HIS A 147 -8.87 -25.83 -13.86
C HIS A 147 -9.17 -26.57 -12.55
N PRO A 148 -8.20 -26.69 -11.62
CA PRO A 148 -8.52 -27.10 -10.26
C PRO A 148 -9.41 -26.02 -9.65
N ASN A 149 -10.51 -26.43 -9.00
CA ASN A 149 -11.49 -25.58 -8.33
C ASN A 149 -10.91 -24.26 -7.78
N VAL A 150 -11.10 -23.18 -8.53
CA VAL A 150 -10.86 -21.79 -8.11
C VAL A 150 -12.18 -21.31 -7.50
N THR A 151 -12.27 -21.29 -6.18
CA THR A 151 -13.29 -20.53 -5.47
C THR A 151 -13.02 -19.03 -5.66
N PRO A 152 -14.02 -18.13 -5.48
CA PRO A 152 -13.87 -16.68 -5.72
C PRO A 152 -12.81 -15.98 -4.83
N GLU A 153 -12.14 -16.72 -3.94
CA GLU A 153 -11.16 -16.23 -2.97
C GLU A 153 -9.70 -16.26 -3.48
N SER A 154 -9.45 -16.56 -4.76
CA SER A 154 -8.09 -16.77 -5.29
C SER A 154 -7.70 -15.85 -6.46
N VAL A 155 -8.16 -14.60 -6.45
CA VAL A 155 -7.49 -13.55 -7.23
C VAL A 155 -6.23 -13.12 -6.45
N GLU A 156 -5.12 -13.82 -6.68
CA GLU A 156 -3.79 -13.39 -6.22
C GLU A 156 -3.44 -12.06 -6.89
N TYR A 157 -3.46 -10.98 -6.10
CA TYR A 157 -2.93 -9.69 -6.53
C TYR A 157 -1.40 -9.76 -6.55
N ILE A 158 -0.81 -9.74 -7.74
CA ILE A 158 0.65 -9.70 -7.93
C ILE A 158 1.16 -8.33 -7.45
N PRO A 159 2.15 -8.28 -6.54
CA PRO A 159 2.64 -7.02 -5.99
C PRO A 159 3.36 -6.19 -7.06
N LEU A 160 2.92 -4.93 -7.20
CA LEU A 160 3.49 -3.96 -8.13
C LEU A 160 4.94 -3.59 -7.75
N HIS A 161 5.86 -3.59 -8.73
CA HIS A 161 7.26 -3.21 -8.56
C HIS A 161 7.40 -1.72 -8.12
N PRO A 162 8.34 -1.34 -7.23
CA PRO A 162 8.43 0.03 -6.68
C PRO A 162 8.56 1.16 -7.72
N GLY A 163 9.20 0.89 -8.87
CA GLY A 163 9.32 1.85 -9.97
C GLY A 163 8.04 2.06 -10.79
N PHE A 164 7.08 1.13 -10.71
CA PHE A 164 5.82 1.19 -11.44
C PHE A 164 4.94 2.33 -10.92
N ASN A 165 4.89 2.55 -9.61
CA ASN A 165 4.08 3.61 -9.00
C ASN A 165 4.55 5.01 -9.40
N ALA A 166 5.87 5.25 -9.49
CA ALA A 166 6.40 6.54 -9.92
C ALA A 166 6.12 6.84 -11.40
N CYS A 167 6.20 5.81 -12.26
CA CYS A 167 5.90 5.93 -13.69
C CYS A 167 4.39 6.13 -13.93
N LEU A 168 3.56 5.37 -13.20
CA LEU A 168 2.11 5.51 -13.17
C LEU A 168 1.70 6.92 -12.70
N GLU A 169 2.30 7.42 -11.60
CA GLU A 169 2.07 8.79 -11.12
C GLU A 169 2.45 9.86 -12.15
N GLY A 170 3.56 9.67 -12.89
CA GLY A 170 3.98 10.58 -13.96
C GLY A 170 2.95 10.64 -15.11
N VAL A 171 2.44 9.49 -15.53
CA VAL A 171 1.39 9.39 -16.55
C VAL A 171 0.07 9.98 -16.07
N ILE A 172 -0.32 9.72 -14.82
CA ILE A 172 -1.53 10.27 -14.18
C ILE A 172 -1.46 11.81 -14.10
N ARG A 173 -0.30 12.38 -13.72
CA ARG A 173 -0.08 13.83 -13.68
C ARG A 173 -0.17 14.48 -15.08
N GLY A 174 0.26 13.77 -16.13
CA GLY A 174 0.15 14.23 -17.52
C GLY A 174 -1.27 14.18 -18.12
N LEU A 175 -2.20 13.46 -17.48
CA LEU A 175 -3.59 13.30 -17.92
C LEU A 175 -4.55 14.37 -17.39
N GLU A 176 -4.05 15.44 -16.75
CA GLU A 176 -4.85 16.39 -15.95
C GLU A 176 -5.72 15.69 -14.87
N TRP A 177 -5.38 14.45 -14.52
CA TRP A 177 -6.03 13.75 -13.44
C TRP A 177 -5.50 14.36 -12.13
N LYS A 178 -6.36 15.10 -11.43
CA LYS A 178 -6.04 15.57 -10.08
C LYS A 178 -5.83 14.34 -9.19
N ALA A 179 -4.58 13.99 -8.96
CA ALA A 179 -4.21 12.91 -8.06
C ALA A 179 -4.65 13.23 -6.62
N PRO A 180 -4.98 12.21 -5.81
CA PRO A 180 -4.90 10.78 -6.13
C PRO A 180 -6.12 10.31 -6.94
N ILE A 181 -5.95 9.24 -7.72
CA ILE A 181 -7.09 8.53 -8.32
C ILE A 181 -7.96 8.05 -7.15
N HIS A 182 -9.17 8.61 -7.05
CA HIS A 182 -10.14 8.16 -6.07
C HIS A 182 -10.36 6.65 -6.29
N PRO A 183 -10.31 5.81 -5.24
CA PRO A 183 -10.86 4.47 -5.34
C PRO A 183 -12.29 4.60 -5.88
N ILE A 184 -12.80 3.59 -6.60
CA ILE A 184 -14.21 3.54 -7.02
C ILE A 184 -15.03 3.38 -5.74
N VAL A 185 -15.15 4.46 -5.00
CA VAL A 185 -15.92 4.55 -3.79
C VAL A 185 -17.12 5.37 -4.16
N THR A 186 -18.28 4.71 -4.11
CA THR A 186 -19.56 5.37 -4.31
C THR A 186 -19.78 6.45 -3.25
N ASP A 187 -19.13 6.33 -2.10
CA ASP A 187 -19.20 7.26 -0.99
C ASP A 187 -17.97 8.19 -0.91
N THR A 188 -18.21 9.49 -1.05
CA THR A 188 -17.20 10.54 -0.99
C THR A 188 -16.57 10.70 0.40
N ASN A 189 -17.25 10.29 1.48
CA ASN A 189 -16.71 10.43 2.84
C ASN A 189 -15.46 9.59 3.07
N LEU A 190 -15.31 8.48 2.36
CA LEU A 190 -14.16 7.60 2.46
C LEU A 190 -12.87 8.23 1.93
N SER A 191 -12.96 9.32 1.15
CA SER A 191 -11.78 10.11 0.77
C SER A 191 -11.23 10.97 1.91
N LEU A 192 -11.94 11.07 3.05
CA LEU A 192 -11.49 11.83 4.22
C LEU A 192 -10.60 10.99 5.16
N LEU A 193 -10.46 9.68 4.91
CA LEU A 193 -9.52 8.84 5.65
C LEU A 193 -8.09 9.32 5.41
N TRP A 194 -7.34 9.49 6.50
CA TRP A 194 -5.96 9.93 6.43
C TRP A 194 -5.06 9.20 7.44
N PRO A 195 -3.95 8.58 7.00
CA PRO A 195 -3.52 8.42 5.61
C PRO A 195 -4.51 7.58 4.78
N GLN A 196 -4.59 7.86 3.48
CA GLN A 196 -5.45 7.10 2.58
C GLN A 196 -4.97 5.64 2.48
N PRO A 197 -5.83 4.64 2.74
CA PRO A 197 -5.44 3.23 2.64
C PRO A 197 -5.05 2.83 1.21
N LYS A 198 -4.09 1.91 1.07
CA LYS A 198 -3.66 1.39 -0.25
C LYS A 198 -4.76 0.70 -1.04
N SER A 199 -5.61 -0.11 -0.37
CA SER A 199 -6.74 -0.79 -0.98
C SER A 199 -7.97 -0.59 -0.10
N LEU A 200 -9.03 -0.08 -0.70
CA LEU A 200 -10.32 0.15 -0.08
C LEU A 200 -11.42 -0.26 -1.05
N HIS A 201 -12.29 -1.16 -0.61
CA HIS A 201 -13.43 -1.65 -1.36
C HIS A 201 -14.70 -1.49 -0.53
N GLN A 202 -15.63 -0.69 -1.04
CA GLN A 202 -16.98 -0.59 -0.49
C GLN A 202 -17.80 -1.76 -1.01
N LEU A 203 -18.44 -2.50 -0.10
CA LEU A 203 -19.33 -3.61 -0.43
C LEU A 203 -20.79 -3.15 -0.38
N GLU A 204 -21.65 -3.86 -1.11
CA GLU A 204 -23.08 -3.69 -0.99
C GLU A 204 -23.59 -4.27 0.34
N GLY A 205 -24.59 -3.62 0.95
CA GLY A 205 -25.27 -4.14 2.12
C GLY A 205 -25.67 -3.10 3.16
N LEU A 206 -26.19 -3.59 4.29
CA LEU A 206 -26.58 -2.75 5.42
C LEU A 206 -25.33 -2.17 6.11
N HIS A 207 -25.42 -0.92 6.54
CA HIS A 207 -24.32 -0.27 7.24
C HIS A 207 -24.14 -0.88 8.63
N PHE A 208 -22.89 -0.94 9.08
CA PHE A 208 -22.52 -1.25 10.46
C PHE A 208 -22.95 -0.09 11.36
N ARG A 209 -23.83 -0.39 12.32
CA ARG A 209 -24.36 0.59 13.28
C ARG A 209 -24.05 0.10 14.70
N PRO A 210 -22.89 0.48 15.26
CA PRO A 210 -22.53 0.05 16.59
C PRO A 210 -23.44 0.68 17.64
N GLU A 211 -23.82 -0.12 18.62
CA GLU A 211 -24.37 0.33 19.89
C GLU A 211 -23.28 0.97 20.74
N LYS A 212 -23.67 1.58 21.87
CA LYS A 212 -22.74 2.23 22.80
C LYS A 212 -21.67 1.28 23.35
N ILE A 213 -21.95 -0.01 23.44
CA ILE A 213 -20.99 -1.01 23.93
C ILE A 213 -20.48 -1.82 22.74
N LEU A 214 -19.18 -1.73 22.50
CA LEU A 214 -18.44 -2.51 21.52
C LEU A 214 -17.87 -3.75 22.21
N HIS A 215 -18.23 -4.93 21.72
CA HIS A 215 -17.81 -6.19 22.32
C HIS A 215 -16.57 -6.73 21.60
N LEU A 216 -15.43 -6.71 22.28
CA LEU A 216 -14.16 -7.17 21.73
C LEU A 216 -13.95 -8.66 22.02
N SER A 217 -13.81 -9.46 20.96
CA SER A 217 -13.27 -10.81 21.01
C SER A 217 -11.88 -10.86 20.38
N VAL A 218 -10.97 -11.62 21.00
CA VAL A 218 -9.58 -11.76 20.52
C VAL A 218 -9.39 -13.19 20.06
N ILE A 219 -8.99 -13.36 18.80
CA ILE A 219 -8.60 -14.67 18.26
C ILE A 219 -7.17 -14.95 18.73
N LYS A 220 -6.98 -16.10 19.37
CA LYS A 220 -5.70 -16.54 19.89
C LYS A 220 -4.67 -16.66 18.77
N SER A 221 -3.49 -16.10 19.01
CA SER A 221 -2.32 -16.21 18.14
C SER A 221 -1.06 -16.37 18.99
N ALA A 222 0.13 -16.22 18.37
CA ALA A 222 1.39 -16.16 19.10
C ALA A 222 1.50 -14.89 19.97
N GLU A 223 0.77 -13.83 19.65
CA GLU A 223 0.78 -12.59 20.42
C GLU A 223 -0.04 -12.70 21.71
N SER A 224 0.43 -12.03 22.76
CA SER A 224 -0.26 -12.01 24.05
C SER A 224 -1.56 -11.23 23.95
N VAL A 225 -2.67 -11.84 24.40
CA VAL A 225 -3.97 -11.18 24.50
C VAL A 225 -3.89 -9.91 25.34
N HIS A 226 -3.08 -9.90 26.40
CA HIS A 226 -2.88 -8.71 27.22
C HIS A 226 -2.30 -7.55 26.42
N ARG A 227 -1.28 -7.80 25.59
CA ARG A 227 -0.69 -6.75 24.74
C ARG A 227 -1.70 -6.22 23.71
N ILE A 228 -2.55 -7.09 23.18
CA ILE A 228 -3.65 -6.68 22.29
C ILE A 228 -4.62 -5.76 23.04
N LEU A 229 -5.05 -6.15 24.25
CA LEU A 229 -5.94 -5.34 25.09
C LEU A 229 -5.29 -4.01 25.51
N ASP A 230 -3.98 -4.00 25.75
CA ASP A 230 -3.22 -2.79 26.08
C ASP A 230 -3.33 -1.77 24.93
N ILE A 231 -3.28 -2.20 23.66
CA ILE A 231 -3.49 -1.30 22.50
C ILE A 231 -4.91 -0.72 22.50
N PHE A 232 -5.95 -1.52 22.80
CA PHE A 232 -7.31 -0.97 22.91
C PHE A 232 -7.44 0.02 24.07
N SER A 233 -6.75 -0.25 25.19
CA SER A 233 -6.78 0.62 26.37
C SER A 233 -6.15 1.99 26.09
N THR A 234 -5.17 2.06 25.19
CA THR A 234 -4.51 3.32 24.77
C THR A 234 -5.45 4.23 23.99
N HIS A 235 -6.48 3.68 23.35
CA HIS A 235 -7.49 4.45 22.60
C HIS A 235 -8.80 4.66 23.37
N LYS A 236 -8.87 4.23 24.63
CA LYS A 236 -10.10 4.25 25.43
C LYS A 236 -10.75 5.64 25.48
N ASP A 237 -9.94 6.67 25.68
CA ASP A 237 -10.42 8.05 25.77
C ASP A 237 -11.01 8.56 24.44
N VAL A 238 -10.46 8.13 23.30
CA VAL A 238 -11.00 8.45 21.97
C VAL A 238 -12.33 7.73 21.74
N PHE A 239 -12.44 6.45 22.11
CA PHE A 239 -13.71 5.72 22.06
C PHE A 239 -14.79 6.37 22.94
N GLU A 240 -14.46 6.73 24.18
CA GLU A 240 -15.37 7.38 25.12
C GLU A 240 -15.83 8.76 24.59
N THR A 241 -14.93 9.53 23.97
CA THR A 241 -15.26 10.81 23.33
C THR A 241 -16.25 10.64 22.18
N LEU A 242 -16.16 9.51 21.46
CA LEU A 242 -17.11 9.14 20.40
C LEU A 242 -18.39 8.48 20.94
N GLY A 243 -18.51 8.29 22.26
CA GLY A 243 -19.69 7.72 22.91
C GLY A 243 -19.73 6.18 22.95
N PHE A 244 -18.58 5.53 22.74
CA PHE A 244 -18.44 4.07 22.76
C PHE A 244 -17.60 3.58 23.94
N ASP A 245 -17.99 2.45 24.52
CA ASP A 245 -17.22 1.72 25.53
C ASP A 245 -16.81 0.35 24.96
N VAL A 246 -15.53 -0.02 25.10
CA VAL A 246 -14.99 -1.27 24.54
C VAL A 246 -14.82 -2.27 25.68
N THR A 247 -15.58 -3.37 25.60
CA THR A 247 -15.58 -4.42 26.61
C THR A 247 -15.04 -5.73 26.05
N ALA A 248 -13.98 -6.27 26.67
CA ALA A 248 -13.45 -7.58 26.31
C ALA A 248 -14.42 -8.68 26.76
N GLN A 249 -14.79 -9.58 25.84
CA GLN A 249 -15.72 -10.68 26.13
C GLN A 249 -15.02 -12.05 26.17
N GLN A 250 -14.48 -12.50 25.04
CA GLN A 250 -14.02 -13.88 24.86
C GLN A 250 -12.71 -13.96 24.09
N VAL A 251 -11.94 -15.02 24.36
CA VAL A 251 -10.78 -15.42 23.56
C VAL A 251 -11.19 -16.62 22.70
N GLU A 252 -11.17 -16.45 21.38
CA GLU A 252 -11.56 -17.47 20.42
C GLU A 252 -10.34 -18.30 19.96
N ASN A 253 -10.51 -19.60 19.76
CA ASN A 253 -9.41 -20.50 19.35
C ASN A 253 -9.15 -20.51 17.83
N SER A 254 -10.07 -20.01 17.02
CA SER A 254 -9.98 -19.97 15.56
C SER A 254 -10.89 -18.88 15.01
N ILE A 255 -10.62 -18.41 13.79
CA ILE A 255 -11.55 -17.55 13.04
C ILE A 255 -12.84 -18.34 12.87
N SER A 256 -13.88 -17.93 13.58
CA SER A 256 -15.22 -18.47 13.40
C SER A 256 -15.68 -18.14 11.96
N HIS A 257 -15.60 -19.14 11.08
CA HIS A 257 -16.47 -19.22 9.91
C HIS A 257 -17.89 -19.42 10.45
N ASP A 258 -18.86 -18.70 9.93
CA ASP A 258 -20.26 -18.66 10.42
C ASP A 258 -20.93 -20.04 10.38
N SER A 259 -20.57 -20.95 11.29
CA SER A 259 -21.16 -22.27 11.42
C SER A 259 -21.90 -22.37 12.75
N ASN A 260 -23.19 -22.04 12.69
CA ASN A 260 -24.28 -22.60 13.52
C ASN A 260 -23.92 -22.94 14.97
N GLN A 261 -23.40 -21.99 15.73
CA GLN A 261 -23.58 -21.98 17.18
C GLN A 261 -24.63 -20.94 17.53
N SER A 262 -25.75 -21.45 18.03
CA SER A 262 -26.84 -20.71 18.63
C SER A 262 -26.33 -19.98 19.88
N SER A 263 -25.65 -18.86 19.69
CA SER A 263 -25.26 -17.91 20.73
C SER A 263 -25.60 -16.52 20.22
N CYS A 264 -26.39 -15.79 21.00
CA CYS A 264 -26.94 -14.46 20.75
C CYS A 264 -26.17 -13.66 19.67
N ILE A 265 -26.83 -13.32 18.56
CA ILE A 265 -26.29 -12.39 17.56
C ILE A 265 -26.16 -11.03 18.28
N LEU A 266 -25.01 -10.79 18.89
CA LEU A 266 -24.71 -9.50 19.48
C LEU A 266 -24.40 -8.56 18.32
N SER A 267 -25.21 -7.51 18.17
CA SER A 267 -24.83 -6.30 17.44
C SER A 267 -23.50 -5.77 18.00
N SER A 268 -22.69 -5.13 17.16
CA SER A 268 -21.51 -4.36 17.62
C SER A 268 -20.29 -5.19 18.05
N GLN A 269 -20.07 -6.36 17.43
CA GLN A 269 -18.88 -7.18 17.71
C GLN A 269 -17.63 -6.67 16.99
N ILE A 270 -16.51 -6.59 17.71
CA ILE A 270 -15.17 -6.40 17.17
C ILE A 270 -14.39 -7.70 17.40
N GLN A 271 -13.95 -8.32 16.31
CA GLN A 271 -13.10 -9.51 16.36
C GLN A 271 -11.69 -9.13 15.93
N CYS A 272 -10.70 -9.33 16.79
CA CYS A 272 -9.32 -8.92 16.56
C CYS A 272 -8.36 -10.11 16.51
N CYS A 273 -7.42 -10.09 15.57
CA CYS A 273 -6.33 -11.08 15.48
C CYS A 273 -5.02 -10.38 15.09
N VAL A 274 -3.94 -10.68 15.79
CA VAL A 274 -2.57 -10.27 15.42
C VAL A 274 -1.79 -11.52 15.04
N ASN A 275 -1.53 -11.71 13.76
CA ASN A 275 -0.86 -12.91 13.27
C ASN A 275 0.00 -12.61 12.03
N PRO A 276 1.35 -12.66 12.15
CA PRO A 276 2.26 -12.40 11.04
C PRO A 276 2.20 -13.48 9.94
N ASP A 277 1.70 -14.69 10.25
CA ASP A 277 1.53 -15.75 9.25
C ASP A 277 0.37 -15.47 8.28
N ILE A 278 -0.61 -14.67 8.70
CA ILE A 278 -1.74 -14.26 7.86
C ILE A 278 -1.37 -13.02 7.03
N LEU A 279 -0.65 -12.08 7.63
CA LEU A 279 -0.20 -10.85 6.98
C LEU A 279 1.33 -10.75 7.10
N SER A 280 2.03 -10.98 5.99
CA SER A 280 3.49 -11.07 5.97
C SER A 280 4.22 -9.72 5.97
N LEU A 281 3.51 -8.62 5.67
CA LEU A 281 4.10 -7.28 5.62
C LEU A 281 4.10 -6.63 7.02
N PRO A 282 5.23 -6.13 7.54
CA PRO A 282 5.27 -5.43 8.82
C PRO A 282 4.36 -4.20 8.84
N ASN A 283 3.77 -3.94 10.01
CA ASN A 283 2.82 -2.86 10.24
C ASN A 283 1.59 -2.85 9.31
N SER A 284 1.30 -3.98 8.67
CA SER A 284 0.13 -4.11 7.80
C SER A 284 -1.10 -4.53 8.59
N TYR A 285 -2.27 -4.16 8.06
CA TYR A 285 -3.55 -4.57 8.63
C TYR A 285 -4.64 -4.71 7.56
N ARG A 286 -5.68 -5.43 7.94
CA ARG A 286 -6.92 -5.62 7.19
C ARG A 286 -8.10 -5.31 8.11
N LEU A 287 -9.02 -4.47 7.62
CA LEU A 287 -10.33 -4.26 8.23
C LEU A 287 -11.39 -4.86 7.32
N HIS A 288 -12.27 -5.68 7.89
CA HIS A 288 -13.48 -6.15 7.22
C HIS A 288 -14.69 -5.78 8.07
N ILE A 289 -15.48 -4.83 7.59
CA ILE A 289 -16.65 -4.28 8.26
C ILE A 289 -17.89 -4.81 7.55
N THR A 290 -18.75 -5.50 8.30
CA THR A 290 -20.09 -5.92 7.86
C THR A 290 -21.14 -5.23 8.71
N SER A 291 -22.42 -5.39 8.38
CA SER A 291 -23.53 -4.85 9.20
C SER A 291 -23.55 -5.34 10.65
N GLN A 292 -22.90 -6.47 10.95
CA GLN A 292 -22.95 -7.12 12.27
C GLN A 292 -21.64 -7.02 13.05
N LYS A 293 -20.49 -7.15 12.36
CA LYS A 293 -19.19 -7.27 12.99
C LYS A 293 -18.09 -6.51 12.26
N VAL A 294 -17.11 -6.05 13.02
CA VAL A 294 -15.85 -5.49 12.53
C VAL A 294 -14.75 -6.49 12.82
N ARG A 295 -14.10 -6.99 11.77
CA ARG A 295 -12.94 -7.87 11.89
C ARG A 295 -11.66 -7.11 11.62
N ILE A 296 -10.74 -7.15 12.57
CA ILE A 296 -9.41 -6.55 12.49
C ILE A 296 -8.38 -7.68 12.44
N THR A 297 -7.55 -7.68 11.40
CA THR A 297 -6.40 -8.57 11.28
C THR A 297 -5.15 -7.73 11.08
N ALA A 298 -4.13 -7.95 11.90
CA ALA A 298 -2.87 -7.21 11.82
C ALA A 298 -1.67 -8.14 11.80
N ALA A 299 -0.58 -7.71 11.15
CA ALA A 299 0.68 -8.47 11.15
C ALA A 299 1.39 -8.43 12.52
N ASP A 300 1.32 -7.29 13.20
CA ASP A 300 1.97 -7.00 14.47
C ASP A 300 1.13 -5.98 15.29
N LEU A 301 1.57 -5.64 16.49
CA LEU A 301 0.86 -4.69 17.37
C LEU A 301 0.78 -3.27 16.79
N CYS A 302 1.79 -2.84 16.03
CA CYS A 302 1.79 -1.55 15.34
C CYS A 302 0.72 -1.54 14.23
N GLY A 303 0.59 -2.62 13.46
CA GLY A 303 -0.47 -2.82 12.49
C GLY A 303 -1.85 -2.78 13.14
N LEU A 304 -2.01 -3.38 14.33
CA LEU A 304 -3.26 -3.29 15.09
C LEU A 304 -3.58 -1.85 15.49
N ASN A 305 -2.60 -1.10 16.00
CA ASN A 305 -2.75 0.31 16.34
C ASN A 305 -3.18 1.15 15.12
N TYR A 306 -2.62 0.88 13.93
CA TYR A 306 -2.99 1.55 12.69
C TYR A 306 -4.39 1.17 12.18
N ALA A 307 -4.81 -0.07 12.41
CA ALA A 307 -6.15 -0.53 12.10
C ALA A 307 -7.20 0.17 12.98
N ILE A 308 -6.95 0.25 14.28
CA ILE A 308 -7.82 0.95 15.25
C ILE A 308 -7.88 2.43 14.91
N SER A 309 -6.75 3.07 14.59
CA SER A 309 -6.71 4.47 14.15
C SER A 309 -7.62 4.72 12.94
N THR A 310 -7.62 3.80 11.98
CA THR A 310 -8.50 3.87 10.80
C THR A 310 -9.97 3.65 11.16
N PHE A 311 -10.25 2.70 12.06
CA PHE A 311 -11.61 2.44 12.53
C PHE A 311 -12.19 3.62 13.32
N LEU A 312 -11.39 4.27 14.17
CA LEU A 312 -11.78 5.50 14.89
C LEU A 312 -12.10 6.65 13.92
N GLN A 313 -11.33 6.80 12.85
CA GLN A 313 -11.65 7.77 11.80
C GLN A 313 -12.98 7.45 11.12
N LEU A 314 -13.25 6.18 10.78
CA LEU A 314 -14.53 5.76 10.21
C LEU A 314 -15.68 6.07 11.16
N LEU A 315 -15.57 5.73 12.45
CA LEU A 315 -16.58 6.09 13.45
C LEU A 315 -16.81 7.61 13.50
N THR A 316 -15.74 8.39 13.47
CA THR A 316 -15.81 9.86 13.52
C THR A 316 -16.52 10.43 12.28
N ILE A 317 -16.17 9.95 11.09
CA ILE A 317 -16.72 10.43 9.82
C ILE A 317 -18.21 10.10 9.73
N TYR A 318 -18.58 8.85 10.02
CA TYR A 318 -19.95 8.35 9.85
C TYR A 318 -20.87 8.64 11.04
N SER A 319 -20.34 9.05 12.19
CA SER A 319 -21.16 9.51 13.33
C SER A 319 -21.99 10.76 13.01
N LYS A 320 -21.61 11.52 11.98
CA LYS A 320 -22.28 12.76 11.55
C LYS A 320 -23.42 12.52 10.56
N GLU A 321 -23.57 11.29 10.05
CA GLU A 321 -24.65 10.96 9.11
C GLU A 321 -25.95 10.64 9.84
N GLU A 322 -27.07 10.80 9.13
CA GLU A 322 -28.40 10.45 9.62
C GLU A 322 -29.10 9.55 8.58
N PRO A 323 -29.26 8.22 8.84
CA PRO A 323 -28.88 7.51 10.06
C PRO A 323 -27.40 7.07 10.07
N ALA A 324 -26.69 7.42 11.14
CA ALA A 324 -25.27 7.10 11.36
C ALA A 324 -24.99 5.61 11.13
N GLY A 325 -23.92 5.31 10.39
CA GLY A 325 -23.48 3.95 10.15
C GLY A 325 -22.34 3.90 9.14
N ILE A 326 -21.41 2.97 9.33
CA ILE A 326 -20.27 2.78 8.42
C ILE A 326 -20.74 1.81 7.32
N PRO A 327 -20.57 2.12 6.02
CA PRO A 327 -20.90 1.17 4.97
C PRO A 327 -20.06 -0.11 5.11
N PRO A 328 -20.51 -1.26 4.58
CA PRO A 328 -19.69 -2.46 4.50
C PRO A 328 -18.39 -2.20 3.72
N LEU A 329 -17.25 -2.60 4.28
CA LEU A 329 -15.93 -2.24 3.76
C LEU A 329 -14.92 -3.38 3.90
N ILE A 330 -14.04 -3.49 2.92
CA ILE A 330 -12.77 -4.21 3.03
C ILE A 330 -11.65 -3.21 2.80
N ILE A 331 -10.77 -3.05 3.79
CA ILE A 331 -9.59 -2.20 3.73
C ILE A 331 -8.36 -3.08 3.92
N ASN A 332 -7.39 -2.98 3.02
CA ASN A 332 -6.06 -3.57 3.16
C ASN A 332 -5.04 -2.44 3.10
N ASP A 333 -4.21 -2.33 4.13
CA ASP A 333 -3.23 -1.26 4.20
C ASP A 333 -1.89 -1.72 4.74
N SER A 334 -0.85 -1.04 4.30
CA SER A 334 0.53 -1.22 4.76
C SER A 334 1.32 0.05 4.45
N PRO A 335 2.30 0.43 5.27
CA PRO A 335 3.09 1.61 4.96
C PRO A 335 3.92 1.42 3.69
N SER A 336 4.03 2.47 2.87
CA SER A 336 4.97 2.50 1.73
C SER A 336 6.40 2.81 2.15
N LEU A 337 6.57 3.57 3.23
CA LEU A 337 7.86 3.95 3.79
C LEU A 337 8.03 3.32 5.17
N LYS A 338 9.17 2.65 5.40
CA LYS A 338 9.49 2.06 6.71
C LYS A 338 9.70 3.13 7.79
N HIS A 339 10.29 4.27 7.44
CA HIS A 339 10.62 5.35 8.35
C HIS A 339 9.81 6.61 7.99
N ARG A 340 8.73 6.85 8.74
CA ARG A 340 7.84 8.02 8.61
C ARG A 340 8.04 8.86 9.86
N ALA A 341 8.78 9.95 9.70
CA ALA A 341 9.29 10.72 10.82
C ALA A 341 8.78 12.15 10.82
N VAL A 342 8.63 12.69 12.02
CA VAL A 342 8.46 14.13 12.27
C VAL A 342 9.65 14.60 13.07
N PHE A 343 10.22 15.74 12.66
CA PHE A 343 11.31 16.41 13.35
C PHE A 343 10.75 17.58 14.16
N ILE A 344 10.93 17.54 15.48
CA ILE A 344 10.51 18.62 16.38
C ILE A 344 11.77 19.26 16.97
N ASP A 345 11.96 20.53 16.64
CA ASP A 345 13.02 21.37 17.18
C ASP A 345 12.60 21.98 18.53
N VAL A 346 13.27 21.58 19.61
CA VAL A 346 13.10 22.14 20.97
C VAL A 346 14.34 22.89 21.45
N THR A 347 15.12 23.48 20.53
CA THR A 347 16.38 24.19 20.82
C THR A 347 16.22 25.66 21.23
N GLN A 348 15.07 26.29 20.96
CA GLN A 348 14.82 27.72 21.20
C GLN A 348 13.62 27.96 22.13
N GLU A 349 13.36 29.22 22.50
CA GLU A 349 12.42 29.72 23.54
C GLU A 349 10.97 29.18 23.48
N ARG A 350 10.58 28.41 22.46
CA ARG A 350 9.27 27.77 22.33
C ARG A 350 9.37 26.26 22.46
N ILE A 351 9.70 25.80 23.66
CA ILE A 351 9.68 24.39 24.03
C ILE A 351 8.22 24.01 24.36
N PRO A 352 7.61 23.03 23.67
CA PRO A 352 6.28 22.54 24.03
C PRO A 352 6.26 22.03 25.47
N THR A 353 5.19 22.31 26.20
CA THR A 353 4.96 21.64 27.49
C THR A 353 4.81 20.14 27.26
N ILE A 354 5.02 19.34 28.32
CA ILE A 354 4.91 17.89 28.21
C ILE A 354 3.51 17.45 27.77
N GLU A 355 2.47 18.13 28.26
CA GLU A 355 1.08 17.86 27.88
C GLU A 355 0.85 18.14 26.40
N SER A 356 1.36 19.29 25.92
CA SER A 356 1.26 19.66 24.50
C SER A 356 2.00 18.66 23.61
N LEU A 357 3.16 18.17 24.06
CA LEU A 357 3.93 17.17 23.33
C LEU A 357 3.21 15.81 23.29
N PHE A 358 2.53 15.42 24.36
CA PHE A 358 1.71 14.19 24.38
C PHE A 358 0.54 14.28 23.40
N GLU A 359 -0.13 15.42 23.31
CA GLU A 359 -1.18 15.65 22.31
C GLU A 359 -0.64 15.54 20.87
N ILE A 360 0.56 16.09 20.63
CA ILE A 360 1.25 15.95 19.34
C ILE A 360 1.54 14.47 19.06
N ILE A 361 2.16 13.75 19.99
CA ILE A 361 2.50 12.31 19.84
C ILE A 361 1.24 11.49 19.54
N LYS A 362 0.15 11.72 20.28
CA LYS A 362 -1.13 11.06 20.04
C LYS A 362 -1.66 11.31 18.63
N THR A 363 -1.60 12.57 18.19
CA THR A 363 -2.00 12.95 16.82
C THR A 363 -1.12 12.27 15.78
N LEU A 364 0.20 12.25 15.97
CA LEU A 364 1.15 11.58 15.08
C LEU A 364 0.88 10.07 14.98
N GLY A 365 0.53 9.43 16.10
CA GLY A 365 0.14 8.01 16.14
C GLY A 365 -1.11 7.74 15.30
N LEU A 366 -2.15 8.58 15.43
CA LEU A 366 -3.36 8.49 14.61
C LEU A 366 -3.09 8.72 13.11
N LEU A 367 -2.07 9.53 12.79
CA LEU A 367 -1.56 9.76 11.43
C LEU A 367 -0.60 8.66 10.94
N LYS A 368 -0.40 7.59 11.73
CA LYS A 368 0.49 6.46 11.44
C LYS A 368 1.97 6.86 11.24
N ILE A 369 2.42 7.96 11.84
CA ILE A 369 3.85 8.29 11.96
C ILE A 369 4.49 7.31 12.95
N ASN A 370 5.73 6.89 12.71
CA ASN A 370 6.39 5.88 13.53
C ASN A 370 7.78 6.28 14.05
N TYR A 371 8.24 7.49 13.73
CA TYR A 371 9.46 8.05 14.32
C TYR A 371 9.21 9.49 14.75
N LEU A 372 9.69 9.85 15.94
CA LEU A 372 9.75 11.22 16.41
C LEU A 372 11.20 11.60 16.63
N HIS A 373 11.73 12.47 15.78
CA HIS A 373 13.08 13.02 15.92
C HIS A 373 12.97 14.25 16.82
N LEU A 374 13.33 14.09 18.10
CA LEU A 374 13.27 15.16 19.09
C LEU A 374 14.62 15.87 19.14
N HIS A 375 14.68 17.04 18.53
CA HIS A 375 15.91 17.80 18.36
C HIS A 375 16.16 18.76 19.51
N MET A 376 17.28 18.57 20.20
CA MET A 376 17.70 19.34 21.36
C MET A 376 19.11 19.87 21.12
N ARG A 377 19.43 21.03 21.69
CA ARG A 377 20.78 21.62 21.63
C ARG A 377 21.33 21.64 23.04
N LEU A 378 22.53 21.11 23.21
CA LEU A 378 23.22 21.20 24.49
C LEU A 378 23.72 22.63 24.68
N ASP A 379 23.25 23.32 25.72
CA ASP A 379 23.78 24.62 26.11
C ASP A 379 24.79 24.46 27.25
N LYS A 380 26.02 24.93 27.02
CA LYS A 380 27.10 24.95 28.01
C LYS A 380 26.79 25.86 29.21
N ASN A 381 25.96 26.88 29.02
CA ASN A 381 25.65 27.90 30.02
C ASN A 381 24.22 27.76 30.59
N GLY A 382 23.44 26.83 30.05
CA GLY A 382 22.03 26.60 30.37
C GLY A 382 21.79 25.22 30.98
N PRO A 383 20.51 24.85 31.21
CA PRO A 383 20.18 23.46 31.50
C PRO A 383 20.64 22.56 30.34
N PRO A 384 21.20 21.37 30.63
CA PRO A 384 21.80 20.52 29.61
C PRO A 384 20.79 20.06 28.55
N LEU A 385 19.50 19.95 28.89
CA LEU A 385 18.42 19.45 28.04
C LEU A 385 17.14 20.26 28.22
N SER A 386 16.31 20.28 27.18
CA SER A 386 15.01 20.96 27.16
C SER A 386 13.95 20.28 28.06
N TYR A 387 14.15 19.00 28.39
CA TYR A 387 13.30 18.19 29.27
C TYR A 387 14.13 17.46 30.31
N THR A 388 13.57 17.25 31.50
CA THR A 388 14.18 16.44 32.56
C THR A 388 14.19 14.96 32.18
N LYS A 389 15.03 14.17 32.85
CA LYS A 389 15.09 12.71 32.65
C LYS A 389 13.73 12.02 32.85
N GLY A 390 12.98 12.42 33.87
CA GLY A 390 11.66 11.85 34.15
C GLY A 390 10.66 12.15 33.03
N GLU A 391 10.72 13.37 32.48
CA GLU A 391 9.89 13.77 31.34
C GLU A 391 10.28 13.00 30.07
N ILE A 392 11.56 12.81 29.79
CA ILE A 392 12.01 12.00 28.65
C ILE A 392 11.50 10.55 28.73
N VAL A 393 11.52 9.93 29.93
CA VAL A 393 10.93 8.60 30.13
C VAL A 393 9.44 8.60 29.86
N ALA A 394 8.71 9.63 30.32
CA ALA A 394 7.29 9.75 30.07
C ALA A 394 6.99 9.99 28.58
N ILE A 395 7.81 10.77 27.88
CA ILE A 395 7.73 11.02 26.44
C ILE A 395 7.96 9.73 25.65
N ASP A 396 9.01 8.97 25.98
CA ASP A 396 9.28 7.70 25.30
C ASP A 396 8.13 6.70 25.52
N ARG A 397 7.62 6.61 26.76
CA ARG A 397 6.45 5.77 27.04
C ARG A 397 5.24 6.15 26.18
N ASN A 398 4.92 7.44 26.09
CA ASN A 398 3.83 7.94 25.25
C ASN A 398 4.09 7.66 23.76
N CYS A 399 5.34 7.73 23.31
CA CYS A 399 5.71 7.35 21.94
C CYS A 399 5.45 5.86 21.70
N GLN A 400 5.89 4.98 22.59
CA GLN A 400 5.68 3.53 22.48
C GLN A 400 4.19 3.18 22.46
N ASP A 401 3.40 3.80 23.33
CA ASP A 401 1.94 3.66 23.39
C ASP A 401 1.28 4.07 22.05
N ALA A 402 1.85 5.05 21.34
CA ALA A 402 1.44 5.47 20.00
C ALA A 402 2.10 4.70 18.83
N CYS A 403 2.90 3.66 19.12
CA CYS A 403 3.73 2.92 18.14
C CYS A 403 4.73 3.83 17.37
N ILE A 404 5.32 4.78 18.09
CA ILE A 404 6.35 5.71 17.62
C ILE A 404 7.67 5.38 18.32
N THR A 405 8.75 5.30 17.56
CA THR A 405 10.10 5.25 18.08
C THR A 405 10.61 6.68 18.32
N LEU A 406 10.96 6.99 19.57
CA LEU A 406 11.62 8.25 19.91
C LEU A 406 13.09 8.20 19.48
N VAL A 407 13.54 9.22 18.76
CA VAL A 407 14.92 9.40 18.29
C VAL A 407 15.45 10.72 18.83
N PRO A 408 16.20 10.72 19.95
CA PRO A 408 16.84 11.93 20.46
C PRO A 408 17.90 12.42 19.47
N ALA A 409 17.76 13.66 18.99
CA ALA A 409 18.71 14.30 18.07
C ALA A 409 19.41 15.47 18.77
N ILE A 410 20.66 15.27 19.15
CA ILE A 410 21.43 16.19 19.99
C ILE A 410 22.38 17.02 19.12
N ASP A 411 22.12 18.33 19.06
CA ASP A 411 23.04 19.32 18.51
C ASP A 411 24.13 19.66 19.54
N ILE A 412 25.37 19.62 19.09
CA ILE A 412 26.55 19.88 19.92
C ILE A 412 27.12 21.24 19.50
N PRO A 413 27.33 22.19 20.43
CA PRO A 413 27.88 23.48 20.10
C PRO A 413 29.32 23.37 19.57
N PHE A 414 29.71 24.25 18.65
CA PHE A 414 31.08 24.30 18.13
C PHE A 414 32.10 24.69 19.20
N GLY A 415 33.34 24.21 19.05
CA GLY A 415 34.46 24.60 19.92
C GLY A 415 34.60 23.78 21.20
N ILE A 416 34.08 22.55 21.23
CA ILE A 416 34.13 21.67 22.41
C ILE A 416 35.48 20.96 22.51
N SER A 417 36.15 21.10 23.65
CA SER A 417 37.36 20.35 23.99
C SER A 417 37.08 18.88 24.35
N ALA A 418 38.10 18.03 24.29
CA ALA A 418 37.97 16.63 24.72
C ALA A 418 37.53 16.49 26.19
N THR A 419 37.97 17.41 27.06
CA THR A 419 37.57 17.44 28.47
C THR A 419 36.09 17.74 28.62
N GLU A 420 35.58 18.76 27.90
CA GLU A 420 34.15 19.13 27.90
C GLU A 420 33.28 18.02 27.32
N TYR A 421 33.77 17.28 26.32
CA TYR A 421 33.07 16.09 25.83
C TYR A 421 32.83 15.05 26.94
N PHE A 422 33.87 14.68 27.69
CA PHE A 422 33.74 13.67 28.75
C PHE A 422 32.99 14.16 29.99
N GLN A 423 33.07 15.45 30.29
CA GLN A 423 32.44 16.03 31.49
C GLN A 423 30.99 16.44 31.27
N PHE A 424 30.60 16.83 30.05
CA PHE A 424 29.30 17.42 29.77
C PHE A 424 28.52 16.65 28.70
N ILE A 425 29.10 16.43 27.52
CA ILE A 425 28.37 15.82 26.38
C ILE A 425 28.06 14.34 26.64
N LYS A 426 29.07 13.57 27.08
CA LYS A 426 28.97 12.13 27.30
C LYS A 426 27.91 11.76 28.34
N PRO A 427 27.89 12.36 29.53
CA PRO A 427 26.82 12.11 30.49
C PRO A 427 25.42 12.39 29.90
N CYS A 428 25.24 13.50 29.17
CA CYS A 428 23.95 13.90 28.62
C CYS A 428 23.36 12.85 27.66
N TYR A 429 24.12 12.39 26.66
CA TYR A 429 23.56 11.39 25.74
C TYR A 429 23.43 10.00 26.37
N MET A 430 24.29 9.67 27.34
CA MET A 430 24.21 8.41 28.09
C MET A 430 22.93 8.34 28.96
N GLU A 431 22.35 9.48 29.33
CA GLU A 431 21.06 9.52 30.05
C GLU A 431 19.87 9.09 29.19
N PHE A 432 19.97 9.17 27.86
CA PHE A 432 18.92 8.73 26.92
C PHE A 432 18.96 7.23 26.62
N LEU A 433 20.14 6.62 26.69
CA LEU A 433 20.34 5.20 26.39
C LEU A 433 19.54 4.20 27.27
N PRO A 434 19.30 4.43 28.58
CA PRO A 434 18.51 3.50 29.39
C PRO A 434 16.99 3.67 29.23
N VAL A 435 16.52 4.65 28.46
CA VAL A 435 15.09 4.95 28.32
C VAL A 435 14.44 4.12 27.22
N SER A 436 15.20 3.62 26.25
CA SER A 436 14.65 3.00 25.06
C SER A 436 15.31 1.64 24.80
N GLU A 437 14.51 0.65 24.39
CA GLU A 437 14.99 -0.71 24.13
C GLU A 437 16.16 -0.65 23.13
N VAL A 438 17.12 -1.56 23.32
CA VAL A 438 18.43 -1.87 22.69
C VAL A 438 18.77 -1.29 21.29
N ASP A 439 17.81 -0.83 20.50
CA ASP A 439 17.93 -0.30 19.14
C ASP A 439 17.78 1.23 19.02
N SER A 440 17.51 1.97 20.10
CA SER A 440 17.27 3.42 19.98
C SER A 440 18.52 4.20 19.61
N ILE A 441 18.44 4.81 18.42
CA ILE A 441 19.49 5.61 17.82
C ILE A 441 19.46 7.02 18.44
N VAL A 442 20.53 7.42 19.12
CA VAL A 442 20.76 8.84 19.41
C VAL A 442 21.52 9.44 18.24
N MET A 443 20.98 10.47 17.61
CA MET A 443 21.70 11.22 16.57
C MET A 443 22.51 12.34 17.21
N MET A 444 23.80 12.42 16.94
CA MET A 444 24.65 13.53 17.41
C MET A 444 25.31 14.27 16.26
N CYS A 445 25.31 15.60 16.34
CA CYS A 445 26.00 16.44 15.36
C CYS A 445 27.52 16.28 15.44
N PHE A 446 28.12 15.70 14.39
CA PHE A 446 29.54 15.34 14.36
C PHE A 446 30.47 16.51 13.98
N ASN A 447 29.95 17.55 13.32
CA ASN A 447 30.78 18.66 12.82
C ASN A 447 31.53 19.41 13.94
N ALA A 448 30.89 19.55 15.10
CA ALA A 448 31.49 20.15 16.28
C ALA A 448 32.53 19.24 16.96
N LEU A 449 32.38 17.92 16.85
CA LEU A 449 33.32 16.93 17.39
C LEU A 449 34.58 16.82 16.50
N LYS A 450 34.41 16.93 15.18
CA LYS A 450 35.48 16.77 14.18
C LYS A 450 36.55 17.86 14.22
N THR A 451 36.24 19.08 14.67
CA THR A 451 37.17 20.21 14.69
C THR A 451 38.16 20.20 15.87
N HIS A 452 37.85 19.49 16.96
CA HIS A 452 38.66 19.49 18.18
C HIS A 452 39.04 18.10 18.73
N ILE A 453 38.41 17.02 18.26
CA ILE A 453 38.85 15.65 18.54
C ILE A 453 39.89 15.25 17.49
N THR A 454 41.15 15.59 17.74
CA THR A 454 42.30 15.16 16.92
C THR A 454 42.73 13.72 17.19
N ASN A 455 42.21 13.09 18.26
CA ASN A 455 42.55 11.73 18.66
C ASN A 455 41.38 10.76 18.38
N PRO A 456 41.49 9.85 17.41
CA PRO A 456 40.41 8.94 17.01
C PRO A 456 39.97 7.96 18.13
N SER A 457 40.76 7.80 19.20
CA SER A 457 40.41 6.92 20.33
C SER A 457 39.17 7.37 21.12
N ILE A 458 38.76 8.64 21.05
CA ILE A 458 37.55 9.13 21.74
C ILE A 458 36.28 8.54 21.10
N LEU A 459 36.29 8.31 19.78
CA LEU A 459 35.17 7.72 19.04
C LEU A 459 34.94 6.25 19.42
N ASN A 460 35.99 5.55 19.88
CA ASN A 460 35.86 4.18 20.40
C ASN A 460 35.05 4.12 21.70
N THR A 461 34.77 5.26 22.34
CA THR A 461 33.96 5.34 23.56
C THR A 461 32.50 5.71 23.30
N VAL A 462 32.14 6.00 22.04
CA VAL A 462 30.76 6.26 21.61
C VAL A 462 30.07 4.91 21.41
N PRO A 463 28.94 4.65 22.08
CA PRO A 463 28.18 3.43 21.90
C PRO A 463 27.70 3.23 20.45
N THR A 464 27.52 1.98 20.02
CA THR A 464 27.11 1.63 18.64
C THR A 464 25.70 2.09 18.28
N ASN A 465 24.84 2.33 19.28
CA ASN A 465 23.50 2.90 19.13
C ASN A 465 23.50 4.44 19.12
N VAL A 466 24.66 5.08 19.01
CA VAL A 466 24.77 6.53 18.78
C VAL A 466 25.29 6.76 17.37
N VAL A 467 24.47 7.38 16.53
CA VAL A 467 24.82 7.71 15.15
C VAL A 467 25.38 9.12 15.10
N LEU A 468 26.64 9.22 14.68
CA LEU A 468 27.31 10.50 14.43
C LEU A 468 26.93 10.99 13.04
N VAL A 469 26.25 12.14 12.96
CA VAL A 469 25.75 12.71 11.70
C VAL A 469 26.49 14.01 11.41
N GLU A 470 27.09 14.11 10.23
CA GLU A 470 27.61 15.39 9.70
C GLU A 470 26.45 16.17 9.06
N TYR A 471 26.08 17.32 9.62
CA TYR A 471 25.08 18.22 9.04
C TYR A 471 25.74 19.43 8.36
N GLY A 472 25.92 19.35 7.04
CA GLY A 472 26.33 20.51 6.25
C GLY A 472 25.17 21.48 6.06
N PHE A 473 24.99 22.45 6.95
CA PHE A 473 24.27 23.67 6.58
C PHE A 473 25.16 24.44 5.58
N GLN A 474 24.78 24.41 4.30
CA GLN A 474 25.26 25.29 3.22
C GLN A 474 26.68 25.86 3.43
N ALA A 475 27.70 25.02 3.27
CA ALA A 475 28.92 25.55 2.65
C ALA A 475 28.60 25.64 1.16
N ASP A 476 28.81 26.81 0.54
CA ASP A 476 28.65 27.07 -0.88
C ASP A 476 29.21 25.93 -1.75
N TYR A 477 28.38 24.94 -2.07
CA TYR A 477 28.64 24.07 -3.19
C TYR A 477 28.33 24.90 -4.43
N HIS A 478 29.37 25.43 -5.07
CA HIS A 478 29.27 25.86 -6.46
C HIS A 478 28.78 24.65 -7.27
N PHE A 479 27.49 24.63 -7.61
CA PHE A 479 26.83 23.66 -8.50
C PHE A 479 27.33 23.75 -9.96
N GLY A 480 28.58 24.15 -10.18
CA GLY A 480 29.15 24.44 -11.50
C GLY A 480 30.22 23.45 -11.99
N ALA A 481 30.42 22.30 -11.34
CA ALA A 481 31.49 21.37 -11.72
C ALA A 481 31.04 19.92 -11.92
N LEU A 482 29.78 19.70 -12.27
CA LEU A 482 29.30 18.42 -12.82
C LEU A 482 28.26 18.68 -13.92
N PHE A 483 28.71 19.27 -15.03
CA PHE A 483 28.23 19.04 -16.39
C PHE A 483 29.38 19.18 -17.37
#